data_AF-A0A934WN54-F1
#
_entry.id   AF-A0A934WN54-F1
#
_cell.length_a   1.000
_cell.length_b   1.000
_cell.length_c   1.000
_cell.angle_alpha   90.00
_cell.angle_beta   90.00
_cell.angle_gamma   90.00
#
_symmetry.space_group_name_H-M   'P 1'
#
loop_
_entity.id
_entity.type
_entity.pdbx_description
1 polymer ?
#
loop_
_entity_poly.entity_id
_entity_poly.type
_entity_poly.pdbx_seq_one_letter_code
_entity_poly.pdbx_strand_id
1 'polypeptide(L)'
;MPRHPPPGAPGPFALSDKDALTAFVEGSGLRPLEIQDVECVWRYPDLMTGLRGLAAAGVAVRAAENSSDADVDRVHDAALAPFAKADGSYEIRAVFRWMTAAV
;
A
#
# COMPACT_ATOMS: atom_id res chain seq x y z
N MET A 1 17.93 13.32 4.18
CA MET A 1 16.61 13.80 4.65
C MET A 1 15.54 13.28 3.71
N PRO A 2 14.35 12.85 4.19
CA PRO A 2 13.27 12.49 3.28
C PRO A 2 12.83 13.75 2.53
N ARG A 3 12.69 13.65 1.21
CA ARG A 3 12.18 14.76 0.41
C ARG A 3 10.68 14.86 0.64
N HIS A 4 10.23 15.96 1.23
CA HIS A 4 8.80 16.27 1.27
C HIS A 4 8.32 16.56 -0.16
N PRO A 5 7.14 16.08 -0.55
CA PRO A 5 6.57 16.45 -1.83
C PRO A 5 6.35 17.96 -1.88
N PRO A 6 6.50 18.60 -3.05
CA PRO A 6 6.27 20.04 -3.17
C PRO A 6 4.83 20.40 -2.77
N PRO A 7 4.58 21.63 -2.28
CA PRO A 7 3.23 22.08 -1.96
C PRO A 7 2.28 21.89 -3.14
N GLY A 8 1.10 21.31 -2.89
CA GLY A 8 0.09 21.03 -3.93
C GLY A 8 0.35 19.76 -4.75
N ALA A 9 1.43 19.01 -4.46
CA ALA A 9 1.60 17.69 -5.06
C ALA A 9 0.43 16.77 -4.67
N PRO A 10 -0.10 15.96 -5.63
CA PRO A 10 -1.09 14.96 -5.32
C PRO A 10 -0.60 13.98 -4.25
N GLY A 11 -1.51 13.47 -3.42
CA GLY A 11 -1.20 12.50 -2.37
C GLY A 11 -0.59 11.19 -2.91
N PRO A 12 -0.04 10.34 -2.04
CA PRO A 12 0.73 9.14 -2.43
C PRO A 12 -0.07 8.12 -3.27
N PHE A 13 -1.40 8.19 -3.25
CA PHE A 13 -2.30 7.31 -3.99
C PHE A 13 -2.96 7.96 -5.21
N ALA A 14 -2.53 9.16 -5.63
CA ALA A 14 -3.17 9.90 -6.72
C ALA A 14 -3.25 9.12 -8.03
N LEU A 15 -2.24 8.28 -8.33
CA LEU A 15 -2.22 7.43 -9.53
C LEU A 15 -3.14 6.20 -9.44
N SER A 16 -3.86 6.02 -8.33
CA SER A 16 -4.95 5.03 -8.27
C SER A 16 -6.15 5.49 -9.10
N ASP A 17 -6.29 6.81 -9.31
CA ASP A 17 -7.28 7.36 -10.23
C ASP A 17 -6.90 7.08 -11.68
N LYS A 18 -7.86 6.60 -12.48
CA LYS A 18 -7.62 6.17 -13.86
C LYS A 18 -7.23 7.35 -14.74
N ASP A 19 -7.90 8.48 -14.57
CA ASP A 19 -7.71 9.65 -15.42
C ASP A 19 -6.39 10.32 -15.07
N ALA A 20 -6.05 10.40 -13.78
CA ALA A 20 -4.74 10.85 -13.31
C ALA A 20 -3.60 9.97 -13.82
N LEU A 21 -3.75 8.64 -13.79
CA LEU A 21 -2.74 7.70 -14.32
C LEU A 21 -2.57 7.85 -15.83
N THR A 22 -3.68 8.00 -16.57
CA THR A 22 -3.68 8.19 -18.02
C THR A 22 -2.97 9.50 -18.39
N ALA A 23 -3.36 10.61 -17.76
CA ALA A 23 -2.74 11.91 -17.98
C ALA A 23 -1.25 11.92 -17.61
N PHE A 24 -0.85 11.20 -16.56
CA PHE A 24 0.55 11.04 -16.19
C PHE A 24 1.36 10.34 -17.28
N VAL A 25 0.83 9.26 -17.85
CA VAL A 25 1.49 8.51 -18.94
C VAL A 25 1.55 9.34 -20.22
N GLU A 26 0.44 9.95 -20.64
CA GLU A 26 0.41 10.81 -21.85
C GLU A 26 1.34 12.02 -21.70
N GLY A 27 1.37 12.65 -20.52
CA GLY A 27 2.26 13.76 -20.21
C GLY A 27 3.75 13.39 -20.26
N SER A 28 4.09 12.10 -20.20
CA SER A 28 5.46 11.59 -20.38
C SER A 28 5.83 11.34 -21.85
N GLY A 29 4.92 11.58 -22.79
CA GLY A 29 5.10 11.30 -24.22
C GLY A 29 4.86 9.85 -24.61
N LEU A 30 4.32 9.03 -23.70
CA LEU A 30 3.95 7.65 -23.97
C LEU A 30 2.47 7.54 -24.33
N ARG A 31 2.14 6.54 -25.14
CA ARG A 31 0.77 6.18 -25.49
C ARG A 31 0.28 5.04 -24.56
N PRO A 32 -0.78 5.25 -23.77
CA PRO A 32 -1.44 4.17 -23.01
C PRO A 32 -1.88 3.04 -23.94
N LEU A 33 -1.65 1.79 -23.54
CA LEU A 33 -2.06 0.61 -24.30
C LEU A 33 -3.16 -0.18 -23.59
N GLU A 34 -2.92 -0.51 -22.32
CA GLU A 34 -3.84 -1.30 -21.51
C GLU A 34 -3.83 -0.75 -20.09
N ILE A 35 -5.01 -0.74 -19.48
CA ILE A 35 -5.21 -0.41 -18.07
C ILE A 35 -6.10 -1.47 -17.44
N GLN A 36 -5.64 -2.06 -16.34
CA GLN A 36 -6.38 -3.11 -15.65
C GLN A 36 -6.26 -2.94 -14.14
N ASP A 37 -7.31 -3.43 -13.47
CA ASP A 37 -7.34 -3.56 -12.03
C ASP A 37 -7.02 -5.01 -11.65
N VAL A 38 -6.18 -5.20 -10.64
CA VAL A 38 -5.85 -6.50 -10.06
C VAL A 38 -6.27 -6.52 -8.59
N GLU A 39 -7.08 -7.51 -8.23
CA GLU A 39 -7.41 -7.75 -6.83
C GLU A 39 -6.22 -8.43 -6.14
N CYS A 40 -5.71 -7.79 -5.10
CA CYS A 40 -4.65 -8.30 -4.24
C CYS A 40 -5.24 -8.66 -2.89
N VAL A 41 -5.01 -9.91 -2.46
CA VAL A 41 -5.50 -10.42 -1.18
C VAL A 41 -4.32 -10.85 -0.32
N TRP A 42 -4.15 -10.22 0.83
CA TRP A 42 -3.23 -10.67 1.86
C TRP A 42 -3.97 -11.57 2.83
N ARG A 43 -3.40 -12.74 3.08
CA ARG A 43 -3.94 -13.74 3.99
C ARG A 43 -2.90 -14.02 5.06
N TYR A 44 -3.27 -13.84 6.32
CA TYR A 44 -2.43 -14.21 7.45
C TYR A 44 -3.15 -15.32 8.24
N PRO A 45 -2.48 -16.44 8.52
CA PRO A 45 -3.09 -17.55 9.26
C PRO A 45 -3.40 -17.19 10.72
N ASP A 46 -2.67 -16.21 11.29
CA ASP A 46 -2.81 -15.75 12.67
C ASP A 46 -2.27 -14.32 12.82
N LEU A 47 -2.56 -13.70 13.97
CA LEU A 47 -2.10 -12.34 14.30
C LEU A 47 -0.58 -12.23 14.27
N MET A 48 0.14 -13.20 14.84
CA MET A 48 1.60 -13.20 14.88
C MET A 48 2.24 -13.11 13.48
N THR A 49 1.65 -13.81 12.50
CA THR A 49 2.09 -13.78 11.12
C THR A 49 1.72 -12.48 10.44
N GLY A 50 0.55 -11.92 10.76
CA GLY A 50 0.14 -10.57 10.33
C GLY A 50 1.10 -9.47 10.80
N LEU A 51 1.45 -9.48 12.09
CA LEU A 51 2.38 -8.51 12.68
C LEU A 51 3.75 -8.57 12.00
N ARG A 52 4.34 -9.76 11.84
CA ARG A 52 5.61 -9.93 11.12
C ARG A 52 5.54 -9.47 9.66
N GLY A 53 4.43 -9.77 8.97
CA GLY A 53 4.23 -9.38 7.58
C GLY A 53 4.21 -7.87 7.40
N LEU A 54 3.50 -7.16 8.26
CA LEU A 54 3.40 -5.70 8.24
C LEU A 54 4.72 -5.04 8.72
N ALA A 55 5.36 -5.59 9.75
CA ALA A 55 6.64 -5.09 10.28
C ALA A 55 7.80 -5.18 9.28
N ALA A 56 7.70 -6.05 8.27
CA ALA A 56 8.70 -6.17 7.21
C ALA A 56 8.70 -4.99 6.22
N ALA A 57 7.69 -4.11 6.26
CA ALA A 57 7.65 -2.92 5.43
C ALA A 57 8.72 -1.90 5.89
N GLY A 58 9.42 -1.26 4.94
CA GLY A 58 10.46 -0.28 5.27
C GLY A 58 9.96 0.90 6.11
N VAL A 59 8.68 1.28 5.98
CA VAL A 59 8.05 2.30 6.82
C VAL A 59 7.82 1.84 8.26
N ALA A 60 7.55 0.54 8.47
CA ALA A 60 7.40 -0.03 9.80
C ALA A 60 8.76 -0.14 10.51
N VAL A 61 9.83 -0.52 9.78
CA VAL A 61 11.21 -0.47 10.27
C VAL A 61 11.57 0.94 10.73
N ARG A 62 11.28 1.96 9.90
CA ARG A 62 11.52 3.37 10.28
C ARG A 62 10.69 3.80 11.48
N ALA A 63 9.44 3.34 11.60
CA ALA A 63 8.61 3.65 12.75
C ALA A 63 9.22 3.07 14.03
N ALA A 64 9.62 1.79 14.01
CA ALA A 64 10.26 1.12 15.14
C ALA A 64 11.56 1.82 15.59
N GLU A 65 12.41 2.25 14.64
CA GLU A 65 13.62 3.02 14.94
C GLU A 65 13.35 4.35 15.67
N ASN A 66 12.15 4.94 15.49
CA ASN A 66 11.76 6.21 16.11
C ASN A 66 10.80 6.04 17.31
N SER A 67 10.33 4.82 17.58
CA SER A 67 9.48 4.50 18.73
C SER A 67 9.98 3.21 19.40
N SER A 68 9.37 2.07 19.08
CA SER A 68 9.76 0.73 19.52
C SER A 68 9.04 -0.34 18.69
N ASP A 69 9.59 -1.55 18.63
CA ASP A 69 8.92 -2.70 18.01
C ASP A 69 7.54 -2.96 18.68
N ALA A 70 7.47 -2.84 20.01
CA ALA A 70 6.25 -3.06 20.77
C ALA A 70 5.13 -2.05 20.43
N ASP A 71 5.50 -0.78 20.20
CA ASP A 71 4.53 0.23 19.77
C ASP A 71 4.05 0.00 18.34
N VAL A 72 4.94 -0.43 17.45
CA VAL A 72 4.59 -0.80 16.08
C VAL A 72 3.63 -1.98 16.09
N ASP A 73 3.94 -3.05 16.82
CA ASP A 73 3.09 -4.24 16.95
C ASP A 73 1.71 -3.88 17.51
N ARG A 74 1.65 -3.05 18.56
CA ARG A 74 0.38 -2.60 19.14
C ARG A 74 -0.49 -1.84 18.13
N VAL A 75 0.12 -0.98 17.32
CA VAL A 75 -0.62 -0.23 16.28
C VAL A 75 -1.03 -1.15 15.14
N HIS A 76 -0.19 -2.12 14.77
CA HIS A 76 -0.48 -3.10 13.74
C HIS A 76 -1.61 -4.04 14.14
N ASP A 77 -1.65 -4.50 15.40
CA ASP A 77 -2.76 -5.29 15.94
C ASP A 77 -4.09 -4.54 15.82
N ALA A 78 -4.13 -3.28 16.31
CA ALA A 78 -5.31 -2.44 16.19
C ALA A 78 -5.73 -2.21 14.72
N ALA A 79 -4.77 -2.07 13.80
CA ALA A 79 -5.03 -1.92 12.37
C ALA A 79 -5.52 -3.22 11.71
N LEU A 80 -5.11 -4.39 12.21
CA LEU A 80 -5.52 -5.71 11.73
C LEU A 80 -6.89 -6.12 12.25
N ALA A 81 -7.31 -5.64 13.42
CA ALA A 81 -8.56 -6.04 14.08
C ALA A 81 -9.81 -6.04 13.17
N PRO A 82 -10.03 -5.04 12.28
CA PRO A 82 -11.19 -5.04 11.37
C PRO A 82 -11.18 -6.17 10.32
N PHE A 83 -10.01 -6.78 10.07
CA PHE A 83 -9.80 -7.80 9.04
C PHE A 83 -9.77 -9.22 9.60
N ALA A 84 -9.99 -9.38 10.92
CA ALA A 84 -10.04 -10.66 11.58
C ALA A 84 -11.27 -11.48 11.13
N LYS A 85 -11.07 -12.77 10.92
CA LYS A 85 -12.13 -13.74 10.64
C LYS A 85 -12.45 -14.57 11.87
N ALA A 86 -13.61 -15.24 11.82
CA ALA A 86 -14.08 -16.10 12.91
C ALA A 86 -13.15 -17.29 13.21
N ASP A 87 -12.32 -17.71 12.24
CA ASP A 87 -11.34 -18.79 12.41
C ASP A 87 -9.99 -18.30 12.98
N GLY A 88 -9.86 -17.01 13.30
CA GLY A 88 -8.62 -16.41 13.81
C GLY A 88 -7.64 -15.99 12.71
N SER A 89 -7.96 -16.26 11.44
CA SER A 89 -7.18 -15.77 10.30
C SER A 89 -7.52 -14.30 9.98
N TYR A 90 -6.68 -13.65 9.18
CA TYR A 90 -6.90 -12.29 8.71
C TYR A 90 -6.91 -12.24 7.18
N GLU A 91 -7.79 -11.43 6.61
CA GLU A 91 -7.85 -11.19 5.17
C GLU A 91 -8.00 -9.70 4.85
N ILE A 92 -6.99 -9.15 4.17
CA ILE A 92 -6.99 -7.77 3.70
C ILE A 92 -7.11 -7.79 2.18
N ARG A 93 -7.98 -6.96 1.63
CA ARG A 93 -8.17 -6.82 0.18
C ARG A 93 -7.83 -5.40 -0.26
N ALA A 94 -7.11 -5.29 -1.36
CA ALA A 94 -6.93 -4.03 -2.07
C ALA A 94 -7.00 -4.27 -3.58
N VAL A 95 -7.35 -3.23 -4.32
CA VAL A 95 -7.31 -3.24 -5.78
C VAL A 95 -6.15 -2.36 -6.21
N PHE A 96 -5.25 -2.92 -7.02
CA PHE A 96 -4.17 -2.17 -7.65
C PHE A 96 -4.49 -1.96 -9.11
N ARG A 97 -4.12 -0.79 -9.62
CA ARG A 97 -4.26 -0.45 -11.03
C ARG A 97 -2.89 -0.44 -11.67
N TRP A 98 -2.77 -1.09 -12.83
CA TRP A 98 -1.57 -1.03 -13.64
C TRP A 98 -1.91 -0.58 -15.06
N MET A 99 -0.92 0.00 -15.73
CA MET A 99 -1.00 0.42 -17.11
C MET A 99 0.29 0.03 -17.85
N THR A 100 0.15 -0.53 -19.06
CA THR A 100 1.26 -0.59 -20.01
C THR A 100 1.16 0.54 -21.01
N ALA A 101 2.30 1.06 -21.43
CA ALA A 101 2.41 2.14 -22.40
C ALA A 101 3.63 1.91 -23.30
N ALA A 102 3.62 2.53 -24.48
CA ALA A 102 4.72 2.48 -25.43
C ALA A 102 4.97 3.86 -26.05
N VAL A 103 6.13 4.00 -26.71
CA VAL A 103 6.45 5.17 -27.54
C VAL A 103 5.54 5.23 -28.77
#